data_AF-A0A951XCR5-F1
#
_entry.id   AF-A0A951XCR5-F1
#
_cell.length_a   1.000
_cell.length_b   1.000
_cell.length_c   1.000
_cell.angle_alpha   90.00
_cell.angle_beta   90.00
_cell.angle_gamma   90.00
#
_symmetry.space_group_name_H-M   'P 1'
#
loop_
_entity.id
_entity.type
_entity.pdbx_description
1 polymer ?
#
loop_
_entity_poly.entity_id
_entity_poly.type
_entity_poly.pdbx_seq_one_letter_code
_entity_poly.pdbx_strand_id
1 'polypeptide(L)' 'MKSKDYSMEGVVPIIPTPFTDKEEIDIESLKRLVDFACSCGIEAACLPAYASEFYKLTDEEKL' A
#
# COMPACT_ATOMS: atom_id res chain seq x y z
N MET A 1 -15.70 18.28 -11.04
CA MET A 1 -14.28 17.89 -11.20
C MET A 1 -14.25 16.88 -12.33
N LYS A 2 -13.65 17.17 -13.49
CA LYS A 2 -13.53 16.17 -14.55
C LYS A 2 -12.46 15.17 -14.13
N SER A 3 -12.81 13.88 -14.07
CA SER A 3 -11.85 12.79 -13.95
C SER A 3 -10.91 12.87 -15.16
N LYS A 4 -9.61 12.96 -14.90
CA LYS A 4 -8.58 12.73 -15.91
C LYS A 4 -8.58 11.21 -16.13
N ASP A 5 -8.73 10.76 -17.37
CA ASP A 5 -8.55 9.34 -17.69
C ASP A 5 -7.07 9.01 -17.51
N TYR A 6 -6.73 8.34 -16.42
CA TYR A 6 -5.44 7.71 -16.22
C TYR A 6 -5.56 6.28 -16.73
N SER A 7 -4.88 5.94 -17.82
CA SER A 7 -4.64 4.55 -18.19
C SER A 7 -3.69 3.96 -17.15
N MET A 8 -4.14 2.98 -16.39
CA MET A 8 -3.25 2.17 -15.56
C MET A 8 -2.67 1.09 -16.45
N GLU A 9 -1.38 1.16 -16.75
CA GLU A 9 -0.68 0.16 -17.52
C GLU A 9 0.31 -0.61 -16.62
N GLY A 10 0.60 -1.86 -16.99
CA GLY A 10 1.52 -2.70 -16.22
C GLY A 10 0.93 -3.30 -14.94
N VAL A 11 1.77 -3.43 -13.90
CA VAL A 11 1.42 -4.13 -12.65
C VAL A 11 1.05 -3.13 -11.57
N VAL A 12 -0.11 -3.34 -10.95
CA VAL A 12 -0.58 -2.60 -9.77
C VAL A 12 -0.53 -3.54 -8.56
N PRO A 13 0.58 -3.59 -7.80
CA PRO A 13 0.70 -4.50 -6.67
C PRO A 13 -0.14 -4.04 -5.48
N ILE A 14 -0.56 -5.01 -4.67
CA ILE A 14 -1.02 -4.76 -3.30
C ILE A 14 0.22 -4.78 -2.40
N ILE A 15 0.49 -3.67 -1.71
CA ILE A 15 1.61 -3.59 -0.77
C ILE A 15 1.14 -4.13 0.60
N PRO A 16 1.87 -5.07 1.24
CA PRO A 16 1.49 -5.57 2.55
C PRO A 16 1.68 -4.50 3.63
N THR A 17 0.89 -4.56 4.71
CA THR A 17 1.12 -3.74 5.91
C THR A 17 2.01 -4.52 6.86
N PRO A 18 3.30 -4.16 7.03
CA PRO A 18 4.17 -4.83 7.99
C PRO A 18 3.82 -4.41 9.42
N PHE A 19 3.97 -5.33 10.35
CA PHE A 19 3.75 -5.12 11.78
C PHE A 19 5.02 -5.44 12.57
N THR A 20 5.23 -4.74 13.67
CA THR A 20 6.28 -5.04 14.64
C THR A 20 5.90 -6.25 15.50
N ASP A 21 6.83 -6.76 16.31
CA ASP A 21 6.55 -7.82 17.29
C ASP A 21 5.52 -7.41 18.36
N LYS A 22 5.20 -6.11 18.46
CA LYS A 22 4.16 -5.56 19.34
C LYS A 22 2.81 -5.37 18.64
N GLU A 23 2.67 -5.86 17.41
CA GLU A 23 1.47 -5.73 16.57
C GLU A 23 1.15 -4.28 16.14
N GLU A 24 2.09 -3.35 16.31
CA GLU A 24 2.00 -1.98 15.80
C GLU A 24 2.43 -1.93 14.31
N ILE A 25 1.85 -1.05 13.50
CA ILE A 25 2.29 -0.85 12.11
C ILE A 25 3.76 -0.43 12.07
N ASP A 26 4.58 -1.15 11.32
CA ASP A 26 5.96 -0.78 11.05
C ASP A 26 6.03 0.18 9.84
N ILE A 27 5.88 1.46 10.14
CA ILE A 27 5.89 2.55 9.15
C ILE A 27 7.21 2.59 8.35
N GLU A 28 8.35 2.28 8.99
CA GLU A 28 9.65 2.34 8.31
C GLU A 28 9.82 1.18 7.33
N SER A 29 9.34 -0.02 7.68
CA SER A 29 9.26 -1.14 6.73
C SER A 29 8.29 -0.85 5.60
N LEU A 30 7.13 -0.25 5.89
CA LEU A 30 6.15 0.09 4.86
C LEU A 30 6.72 1.07 3.83
N LYS A 31 7.44 2.11 4.27
CA LYS A 31 8.15 3.04 3.38
C LYS A 31 9.12 2.32 2.46
N ARG A 32 9.95 1.40 2.99
CA ARG A 32 10.90 0.63 2.17
C ARG A 32 10.21 -0.26 1.13
N LEU A 33 9.04 -0.82 1.46
CA LEU A 33 8.26 -1.60 0.50
C LEU A 33 7.70 -0.73 -0.63
N VAL A 34 7.21 0.47 -0.30
CA VAL A 34 6.77 1.46 -1.29
C VAL A 34 7.94 1.89 -2.17
N ASP A 35 9.08 2.23 -1.58
CA ASP A 35 10.29 2.63 -2.32
C ASP A 35 10.76 1.51 -3.26
N PHE A 36 10.72 0.25 -2.80
CA PHE A 36 11.04 -0.91 -3.62
C PHE A 36 10.06 -1.04 -4.80
N ALA A 37 8.75 -0.95 -4.55
CA ALA A 37 7.75 -1.05 -5.60
C ALA A 37 7.92 0.08 -6.64
N CYS A 38 8.15 1.32 -6.19
CA CYS A 38 8.49 2.44 -7.05
C CYS A 38 9.76 2.19 -7.87
N SER A 39 10.80 1.59 -7.27
CA SER A 39 12.05 1.25 -7.97
C SER A 39 11.85 0.19 -9.07
N CYS A 40 10.81 -0.63 -8.97
CA CYS A 40 10.40 -1.57 -10.00
C CYS A 40 9.57 -0.93 -11.13
N GLY A 41 9.26 0.37 -11.05
CA GLY A 41 8.55 1.10 -12.11
C GLY A 41 7.03 0.94 -12.10
N ILE A 42 6.42 0.67 -10.94
CA ILE A 42 4.95 0.64 -10.85
C ILE A 42 4.35 2.03 -11.09
N GLU A 43 3.22 2.09 -11.76
CA GLU A 43 2.47 3.33 -11.98
C GLU A 43 1.46 3.61 -10.86
N ALA A 44 1.04 2.57 -10.16
CA ALA A 44 0.08 2.64 -9.06
C ALA A 44 0.28 1.47 -8.08
N ALA A 45 -0.16 1.67 -6.84
CA ALA A 45 -0.29 0.62 -5.83
C ALA A 45 -1.74 0.57 -5.32
N CYS A 46 -2.20 -0.62 -4.93
CA CYS A 46 -3.54 -0.81 -4.38
C CYS A 46 -3.48 -0.91 -2.85
N LEU A 47 -4.05 0.08 -2.16
CA LEU A 47 -4.11 0.20 -0.70
C LEU A 47 -5.39 0.96 -0.28
N PRO A 48 -6.11 0.57 0.79
CA PRO A 48 -6.01 -0.69 1.53
C PRO A 48 -6.70 -1.84 0.76
N ALA A 49 -6.17 -3.06 0.84
CA ALA A 49 -6.74 -4.24 0.18
C ALA A 49 -6.59 -5.50 1.05
N TYR A 50 -7.28 -6.60 0.70
CA TYR A 50 -7.26 -7.82 1.52
C TYR A 50 -5.84 -8.35 1.80
N ALA A 51 -4.98 -8.36 0.77
CA ALA A 51 -3.57 -8.77 0.92
C ALA A 51 -2.69 -7.72 1.62
N SER A 52 -3.19 -6.51 1.87
CA SER A 52 -2.56 -5.54 2.76
C SER A 52 -2.97 -5.71 4.22
N GLU A 53 -3.76 -6.75 4.54
CA GLU A 53 -4.24 -7.04 5.90
C GLU A 53 -5.10 -5.93 6.51
N PHE A 54 -5.82 -5.16 5.67
CA PHE A 54 -6.65 -4.02 6.12
C PHE A 54 -7.71 -4.39 7.18
N TYR A 55 -8.14 -5.66 7.22
CA TYR A 55 -9.10 -6.17 8.18
C TYR A 55 -8.54 -6.30 9.61
N LYS A 56 -7.22 -6.19 9.78
CA LYS A 56 -6.55 -6.14 11.09
C LYS A 56 -6.35 -4.72 11.61
N LEU A 57 -6.52 -3.72 10.75
CA LEU A 57 -6.34 -2.32 11.10
C LEU A 57 -7.55 -1.78 11.86
N THR A 58 -7.29 -0.94 12.84
CA THR A 58 -8.30 -0.05 13.44
C THR A 58 -8.82 0.91 12.38
N ASP A 59 -9.95 1.57 12.67
CA ASP A 59 -10.49 2.56 11.73
C ASP A 59 -9.60 3.81 11.61
N GLU A 60 -8.82 4.13 12.66
CA GLU A 60 -7.85 5.23 12.62
C GLU A 60 -6.66 4.90 11.71
N GLU A 61 -6.17 3.66 11.73
CA GLU A 61 -5.05 3.20 10.89
C GLU A 61 -5.39 3.06 9.39
N LYS A 62 -6.68 3.02 9.05
CA LYS A 62 -7.15 2.94 7.65
C LYS A 62 -7.25 4.30 6.95
N LEU A 63 -7.19 5.41 7.71
CA LEU A 63 -7.36 6.78 7.21
C LEU A 63 -6.05 7.33 6.62
#